data_AF-A0A355QKR9-F1
#
_entry.id   AF-A0A355QKR9-F1
#
_cell.length_a   1.000
_cell.length_b   1.000
_cell.length_c   1.000
_cell.angle_alpha   90.00
_cell.angle_beta   90.00
_cell.angle_gamma   90.00
#
_symmetry.space_group_name_H-M   'P 1'
#
loop_
_entity.id
_entity.type
_entity.pdbx_description
1 polymer ?
#
loop_
_entity_poly.entity_id
_entity_poly.type
_entity_poly.pdbx_seq_one_letter_code
_entity_poly.pdbx_strand_id
1 'polypeptide(L)' 'MSSPYLAPDEQDEPFDDTPKEACGVFGVFAPGQPVAHFTYLGLYALQHRGQESAGMAVSDG' A
#
# COMPACT_ATOMS: atom_id res chain seq x y z
N MET A 1 11.94 -38.71 32.14
CA MET A 1 12.76 -37.51 32.43
C MET A 1 12.10 -36.35 31.75
N SER A 2 11.77 -35.38 32.58
CA SER A 2 11.04 -34.16 32.30
C SER A 2 11.60 -33.45 31.07
N SER A 3 10.76 -33.11 30.09
CA SER A 3 10.95 -31.85 29.37
C SER A 3 10.08 -30.82 30.08
N PRO A 4 10.66 -29.97 30.96
CA PRO A 4 9.98 -28.87 31.59
C PRO A 4 10.06 -27.65 30.66
N TYR A 5 8.98 -26.87 30.56
CA TYR A 5 8.90 -25.60 29.82
C TYR A 5 8.94 -25.70 28.28
N LEU A 6 7.77 -25.87 27.68
CA LEU A 6 7.39 -24.93 26.63
C LEU A 6 6.33 -24.02 27.27
N ALA A 7 6.66 -22.74 27.40
CA ALA A 7 5.76 -21.76 27.99
C ALA A 7 4.51 -21.63 27.11
N PRO A 8 3.32 -21.39 27.69
CA PRO A 8 2.09 -21.22 26.91
C PRO A 8 2.04 -19.91 26.12
N ASP A 9 3.16 -19.19 26.03
CA ASP A 9 3.32 -17.90 25.36
C ASP A 9 3.90 -18.00 23.93
N GLU A 10 4.24 -19.19 23.42
CA GLU A 10 4.37 -19.43 21.97
C GLU A 10 2.97 -19.48 21.31
N GLN A 11 2.15 -18.48 21.64
CA GLN A 11 0.98 -18.12 20.86
C GLN A 11 1.53 -17.55 19.57
N ASP A 12 1.18 -18.18 18.44
CA ASP A 12 1.32 -17.64 17.09
C ASP A 12 1.29 -16.11 17.16
N GLU A 13 2.43 -15.45 16.94
CA GLU A 13 2.46 -14.01 16.69
C GLU A 13 1.41 -13.81 15.60
N PRO A 14 0.27 -13.18 15.90
CA PRO A 14 -0.80 -13.07 14.92
C PRO A 14 -0.14 -12.35 13.76
N PHE A 15 -0.07 -13.02 12.61
CA PHE A 15 0.48 -12.42 11.40
C PHE A 15 -0.16 -11.05 11.31
N ASP A 16 0.65 -10.02 11.58
CA ASP A 16 0.19 -8.66 11.60
C ASP A 16 -0.09 -8.32 10.15
N ASP A 17 -1.34 -8.58 9.74
CA ASP A 17 -1.92 -8.30 8.42
C ASP A 17 -2.04 -6.78 8.18
N THR A 18 -1.53 -5.97 9.10
CA THR A 18 -1.35 -4.54 8.86
C THR A 18 -0.41 -4.34 7.67
N PRO A 19 -0.79 -3.53 6.67
CA PRO A 19 0.07 -3.23 5.53
C PRO A 19 1.42 -2.70 6.01
N LYS A 20 2.49 -3.47 5.79
CA LYS A 20 3.85 -3.11 6.22
C LYS A 20 4.56 -2.14 5.26
N GLU A 21 3.87 -1.74 4.19
CA GLU A 21 4.43 -1.00 3.06
C GLU A 21 3.76 0.37 2.89
N ALA A 22 4.60 1.40 2.80
CA ALA A 22 4.26 2.82 2.64
C ALA A 22 4.04 3.18 1.15
N CYS A 23 3.13 2.48 0.47
CA CYS A 23 2.85 2.70 -0.95
C CYS A 23 1.36 2.97 -1.20
N GLY A 24 1.05 3.82 -2.18
CA GLY A 24 -0.31 4.17 -2.60
C GLY A 24 -0.49 3.98 -4.11
N VAL A 25 -1.66 3.51 -4.53
CA VAL A 25 -2.01 3.31 -5.95
C VAL A 25 -3.27 4.10 -6.29
N PHE A 26 -3.25 4.77 -7.44
CA PHE A 26 -4.39 5.48 -8.01
C PHE A 26 -4.53 5.16 -9.50
N GLY A 27 -5.76 4.98 -9.97
CA GLY A 27 -6.07 4.74 -11.37
C GLY A 27 -7.39 5.40 -11.78
N VAL A 28 -7.44 5.92 -13.00
CA VAL A 28 -8.62 6.59 -13.55
C VAL A 28 -8.76 6.27 -15.03
N PHE A 29 -9.99 5.98 -15.44
CA PHE A 29 -10.38 5.86 -16.85
C PHE A 29 -11.48 6.88 -17.13
N ALA A 30 -11.17 7.88 -17.96
CA ALA A 30 -12.10 8.96 -18.28
C ALA A 30 -11.80 9.50 -19.70
N PRO A 31 -12.42 8.93 -20.74
CA PRO A 31 -12.23 9.37 -22.13
C PRO A 31 -12.54 10.87 -22.31
N GLY A 32 -11.70 11.57 -23.06
CA GLY A 32 -11.84 13.01 -23.31
C GLY A 32 -11.58 13.92 -22.10
N GLN A 33 -11.14 13.37 -20.97
CA GLN A 33 -10.79 14.11 -19.76
C GLN A 33 -9.27 14.13 -19.52
N PRO A 34 -8.74 15.10 -18.76
CA PRO A 34 -7.31 15.21 -18.48
C PRO A 34 -6.85 14.19 -17.44
N VAL A 35 -6.82 12.90 -17.81
CA VAL A 35 -6.46 11.79 -16.90
C VAL A 35 -5.09 11.94 -16.26
N ALA A 36 -4.12 12.58 -16.92
CA ALA A 36 -2.82 12.88 -16.31
C ALA A 36 -2.96 13.81 -15.10
N HIS A 37 -3.79 14.85 -15.18
CA HIS A 37 -4.01 15.75 -14.05
C HIS A 37 -4.75 15.04 -12.92
N PHE A 38 -5.78 14.25 -13.24
CA PHE A 38 -6.50 13.47 -12.22
C PHE A 38 -5.61 12.45 -11.53
N THR A 39 -4.74 11.76 -12.27
CA THR A 39 -3.75 10.84 -11.69
C THR A 39 -2.76 11.56 -10.77
N TYR A 40 -2.28 12.74 -11.15
CA TYR A 40 -1.46 13.56 -10.26
C TYR A 40 -2.19 13.94 -8.96
N LEU A 41 -3.43 14.42 -9.05
CA LEU A 41 -4.21 14.80 -7.86
C LEU A 41 -4.56 13.59 -6.97
N GLY A 42 -4.86 12.45 -7.58
CA GLY A 42 -5.16 11.21 -6.88
C GLY A 42 -3.95 10.67 -6.13
N LEU A 43 -2.79 10.61 -6.80
CA LEU A 43 -1.52 10.35 -6.12
C LEU A 43 -1.26 11.41 -5.05
N TYR A 44 -1.60 12.68 -5.31
CA TYR A 44 -1.37 13.77 -4.38
C TYR A 44 -2.09 13.54 -3.02
N ALA A 45 -3.37 13.18 -3.11
CA ALA A 45 -4.17 12.84 -1.94
C ALA A 45 -3.58 11.67 -1.12
N LEU A 46 -2.77 10.81 -1.74
CA LEU A 46 -2.14 9.64 -1.13
C LEU A 46 -0.70 9.85 -0.64
N GLN A 47 -0.10 11.05 -0.69
CA GLN A 47 1.30 11.25 -0.23
C GLN A 47 1.56 10.84 1.21
N HIS A 48 0.53 10.90 2.07
CA HIS A 48 0.66 10.44 3.46
C HIS A 48 1.00 8.95 3.55
N ARG A 49 0.83 8.18 2.46
CA ARG A 49 1.23 6.79 2.37
C ARG A 49 2.68 6.60 1.96
N GLY A 50 3.34 7.56 1.31
CA GLY A 50 4.74 7.43 0.89
C GLY A 50 5.30 8.73 0.31
N GLN A 51 6.53 9.09 0.69
CA GLN A 51 7.19 10.36 0.32
C GLN A 51 8.50 10.19 -0.45
N GLU A 52 8.95 8.94 -0.63
CA GLU A 52 10.25 8.65 -1.23
C GLU A 52 10.25 8.78 -2.76
N SER A 53 9.14 8.41 -3.40
CA SER A 53 8.96 8.55 -4.85
C SER A 53 7.48 8.50 -5.24
N ALA A 54 7.18 8.92 -6.47
CA ALA A 54 5.90 8.72 -7.13
C ALA A 54 6.13 8.57 -8.64
N GLY A 55 5.28 7.77 -9.29
CA GLY A 55 5.34 7.54 -10.74
C GLY A 55 3.95 7.40 -11.33
N MET A 56 3.80 7.74 -12.60
CA MET A 56 2.54 7.62 -13.32
C MET A 56 2.77 7.28 -14.79
N ALA A 57 1.86 6.51 -15.37
CA ALA A 57 1.77 6.23 -16.80
C ALA A 57 0.35 6.56 -17.28
N VAL A 58 0.24 7.13 -18.47
CA VAL A 58 -1.04 7.49 -19.11
C VAL A 58 -0.98 7.14 -20.60
N SER A 59 -2.13 6.89 -21.20
CA SER A 59 -2.28 6.54 -22.61
C SER A 59 -3.52 7.22 -23.20
N ASP A 60 -3.46 7.50 -24.49
CA ASP A 60 -4.53 8.02 -25.35
C ASP A 60 -5.38 6.92 -26.00
N GLY A 61 -5.05 5.64 -25.79
CA GLY A 61 -5.77 4.49 -26.33
C GLY A 61 -5.16 3.92 -27.61
#